data_AF-A0A7G9YZ79-F1
#
_entry.id   AF-A0A7G9YZ79-F1
#
_cell.length_a   1.000
_cell.length_b   1.000
_cell.length_c   1.000
_cell.angle_alpha   90.00
_cell.angle_beta   90.00
_cell.angle_gamma   90.00
#
_symmetry.space_group_name_H-M   'P 1'
#
loop_
_entity.id
_entity.type
_entity.pdbx_description
1 polymer ?
#
loop_
_entity_poly.entity_id
_entity_poly.type
_entity_poly.pdbx_seq_one_letter_code
_entity_poly.pdbx_strand_id
1 'polypeptide(L)'
;MRIILRYLFEVKEDIFTPKLRQLFFGVLNTPKDERFDVNERFREIPYLNGSLFVHTEVEKRNVDYKIKAEILKTVIEFLDSFKFVHKEQLGNEDSIDPEILGYIFERTMTATDRKGTGAYYTLEEIWKGIVQEIKVLDNACGSGAFLLTAANILFELNRRIDDKLGLGNSDIALKKWILVHNLYGVDINPSGIEIAKLRLWLWLVDSYEPERIEPLPNIDYNLRVGNSLIGYVDINDFRQTKLNFLNHFMEEEKPTLDEFLNERNPLLQKYKRAEREEARGLKDKINELDAKIQKLLNGNLYLNYRARGIKISKEDFLHLKPFHWGFEFYDVFDSGKPEEERGFNIIIGNPPYVELSKVGYGYLLPESRNLYDAFMRISIKKKRFTLRACLDPFTRTPPIASRNIKR
;
A
#
# COMPACT_ATOMS: atom_id res chain seq x y z
N MET A 1 -34.71 12.82 2.08
CA MET A 1 -34.47 12.37 0.68
C MET A 1 -35.17 11.04 0.36
N ARG A 2 -35.00 9.97 1.17
CA ARG A 2 -35.64 8.65 0.93
C ARG A 2 -37.17 8.66 0.73
N ILE A 3 -37.92 9.45 1.50
CA ILE A 3 -39.39 9.57 1.35
C ILE A 3 -39.78 10.20 -0.01
N ILE A 4 -38.98 11.16 -0.49
CA ILE A 4 -39.21 11.88 -1.75
C ILE A 4 -38.82 11.01 -2.94
N LEU A 5 -37.71 10.28 -2.83
CA LEU A 5 -37.31 9.30 -3.84
C LEU A 5 -38.38 8.21 -3.95
N ARG A 6 -38.85 7.63 -2.84
CA ARG A 6 -39.94 6.63 -2.84
C ARG A 6 -41.22 7.16 -3.49
N TYR A 7 -41.61 8.40 -3.19
CA TYR A 7 -42.73 9.05 -3.87
C TYR A 7 -42.50 9.18 -5.39
N LEU A 8 -41.31 9.59 -5.81
CA LEU A 8 -40.95 9.65 -7.23
C LEU A 8 -40.96 8.24 -7.87
N PHE A 9 -40.62 7.17 -7.16
CA PHE A 9 -40.70 5.81 -7.70
C PHE A 9 -42.14 5.34 -7.97
N GLU A 10 -43.11 5.87 -7.22
CA GLU A 10 -44.53 5.51 -7.31
C GLU A 10 -45.29 6.30 -8.40
N VAL A 11 -44.72 7.38 -8.95
CA VAL A 11 -45.41 8.14 -10.01
C VAL A 11 -45.28 7.45 -11.38
N LYS A 12 -46.31 7.63 -12.22
CA LYS A 12 -46.35 7.10 -13.60
C LYS A 12 -45.20 7.68 -14.42
N GLU A 13 -44.73 6.90 -15.41
CA GLU A 13 -43.54 7.22 -16.21
C GLU A 13 -43.64 8.56 -16.95
N ASP A 14 -44.82 8.90 -17.46
CA ASP A 14 -45.11 10.14 -18.17
C ASP A 14 -44.99 11.41 -17.29
N ILE A 15 -45.19 11.26 -15.98
CA ILE A 15 -45.13 12.36 -15.00
C ILE A 15 -43.86 12.33 -14.12
N PHE A 16 -43.07 11.27 -14.18
CA PHE A 16 -41.82 11.11 -13.42
C PHE A 16 -40.80 12.21 -13.74
N THR A 17 -40.46 12.36 -15.01
CA THR A 17 -39.49 13.36 -15.48
C THR A 17 -39.94 14.80 -15.19
N PRO A 18 -41.21 15.18 -15.43
CA PRO A 18 -41.74 16.47 -14.97
C PRO A 18 -41.59 16.71 -13.47
N LYS A 19 -41.84 15.71 -12.62
CA LYS A 19 -41.71 15.84 -11.17
C LYS A 19 -40.25 15.93 -10.70
N LEU A 20 -39.32 15.22 -11.34
CA LEU A 20 -37.89 15.39 -11.09
C LEU A 20 -37.40 16.79 -11.45
N ARG A 21 -37.82 17.33 -12.60
CA ARG A 21 -37.48 18.72 -13.00
C ARG A 21 -38.06 19.74 -12.02
N GLN A 22 -39.30 19.54 -11.59
CA GLN A 22 -39.92 20.38 -10.56
C GLN A 22 -39.13 20.34 -9.24
N LEU A 23 -38.62 19.17 -8.83
CA LEU A 23 -37.80 19.02 -7.64
C LEU A 23 -36.42 19.71 -7.76
N PHE A 24 -35.68 19.48 -8.84
CA PHE A 24 -34.33 20.06 -8.99
C PHE A 24 -34.38 21.57 -9.22
N PHE A 25 -35.19 22.03 -10.17
CA PHE A 25 -35.14 23.42 -10.64
C PHE A 25 -36.14 24.35 -9.95
N GLY A 26 -37.28 23.83 -9.51
CA GLY A 26 -38.32 24.63 -8.85
C GLY A 26 -38.30 24.58 -7.33
N VAL A 27 -37.54 23.65 -6.73
CA VAL A 27 -37.53 23.45 -5.27
C VAL A 27 -36.12 23.56 -4.71
N LEU A 28 -35.17 22.74 -5.17
CA LEU A 28 -33.79 22.77 -4.65
C LEU A 28 -33.03 24.03 -5.04
N ASN A 29 -33.37 24.62 -6.19
CA ASN A 29 -32.82 25.87 -6.71
C ASN A 29 -33.61 27.15 -6.32
N THR A 30 -34.74 27.03 -5.63
CA THR A 30 -35.63 28.17 -5.34
C THR A 30 -35.91 28.29 -3.84
N PRO A 31 -35.65 29.46 -3.21
CA PRO A 31 -36.02 29.73 -1.82
C PRO A 31 -37.50 29.44 -1.55
N LYS A 32 -37.83 28.94 -0.34
CA LYS A 32 -39.17 28.40 0.00
C LYS A 32 -40.31 29.38 -0.30
N ASP A 33 -40.07 30.65 -0.03
CA ASP A 33 -40.94 31.81 -0.16
C ASP A 33 -41.16 32.26 -1.63
N GLU A 34 -40.27 31.84 -2.54
CA GLU A 34 -40.35 32.18 -3.97
C GLU A 34 -40.88 31.03 -4.83
N ARG A 35 -41.23 29.88 -4.23
CA ARG A 35 -41.69 28.69 -4.97
C ARG A 35 -43.12 28.89 -5.48
N PHE A 36 -43.31 28.70 -6.78
CA PHE A 36 -44.62 28.75 -7.42
C PHE A 36 -45.04 27.39 -7.98
N ASP A 37 -46.28 26.97 -7.71
CA ASP A 37 -46.90 25.75 -8.25
C ASP A 37 -46.09 24.44 -8.05
N VAL A 38 -45.44 24.30 -6.89
CA VAL A 38 -44.68 23.08 -6.54
C VAL A 38 -45.56 22.06 -5.82
N ASN A 39 -45.31 20.77 -6.08
CA ASN A 39 -45.99 19.67 -5.40
C ASN A 39 -45.90 19.81 -3.87
N GLU A 40 -46.99 19.56 -3.16
CA GLU A 40 -47.05 19.70 -1.70
C GLU A 40 -45.96 18.89 -0.98
N ARG A 41 -45.64 17.69 -1.49
CA ARG A 41 -44.60 16.82 -0.92
C ARG A 41 -43.18 17.40 -1.06
N PHE A 42 -42.98 18.42 -1.89
CA PHE A 42 -41.69 19.06 -2.10
C PHE A 42 -41.55 20.39 -1.35
N ARG A 43 -42.63 20.97 -0.82
CA ARG A 43 -42.61 22.30 -0.18
C ARG A 43 -41.64 22.39 0.99
N GLU A 44 -41.51 21.31 1.76
CA GLU A 44 -40.65 21.32 2.95
C GLU A 44 -39.17 21.09 2.69
N ILE A 45 -38.80 20.73 1.47
CA ILE A 45 -37.41 20.45 1.09
C ILE A 45 -36.60 21.75 1.20
N PRO A 46 -35.41 21.75 1.85
CA PRO A 46 -34.59 22.95 1.98
C PRO A 46 -34.06 23.41 0.62
N TYR A 47 -33.85 24.73 0.51
CA TYR A 47 -33.06 25.29 -0.58
C TYR A 47 -31.58 24.89 -0.37
N LEU A 48 -30.92 24.37 -1.41
CA LEU A 48 -29.56 23.80 -1.31
C LEU A 48 -28.51 24.56 -2.13
N ASN A 49 -28.76 25.85 -2.41
CA ASN A 49 -27.90 26.75 -3.19
C ASN A 49 -27.94 26.49 -4.71
N GLY A 50 -28.05 27.58 -5.47
CA GLY A 50 -28.49 27.52 -6.86
C GLY A 50 -27.43 27.17 -7.90
N SER A 51 -26.14 27.31 -7.59
CA SER A 51 -25.07 26.99 -8.57
C SER A 51 -25.06 25.52 -8.99
N LEU A 52 -25.57 24.61 -8.15
CA LEU A 52 -25.63 23.18 -8.44
C LEU A 52 -26.91 22.77 -9.18
N PHE A 53 -27.98 23.56 -9.07
CA PHE A 53 -29.31 23.23 -9.60
C PHE A 53 -29.82 24.29 -10.59
N VAL A 54 -28.93 25.12 -11.13
CA VAL A 54 -29.23 25.96 -12.29
C VAL A 54 -29.25 25.12 -13.56
N HIS A 55 -30.12 25.46 -14.50
CA HIS A 55 -30.08 24.85 -15.82
C HIS A 55 -28.72 25.07 -16.48
N THR A 56 -28.04 23.96 -16.74
CA THR A 56 -26.77 23.96 -17.47
C THR A 56 -27.00 24.32 -18.95
N GLU A 57 -25.95 24.79 -19.63
CA GLU A 57 -25.98 25.05 -21.09
C GLU A 57 -26.47 23.83 -21.88
N VAL A 58 -26.11 22.62 -21.44
CA VAL A 58 -26.51 21.36 -22.07
C VAL A 58 -28.00 21.13 -21.95
N GLU A 59 -28.59 21.35 -20.77
CA GLU A 59 -30.03 21.19 -20.53
C GLU A 59 -30.86 22.26 -21.23
N LYS A 60 -30.32 23.49 -21.37
CA LYS A 60 -30.94 24.56 -22.15
C LYS A 60 -30.97 24.25 -23.65
N ARG A 61 -29.95 23.55 -24.16
CA ARG A 61 -29.86 23.15 -25.58
C ARG A 61 -30.63 21.88 -25.91
N ASN A 62 -30.89 21.03 -24.91
CA ASN A 62 -31.53 19.72 -25.08
C ASN A 62 -32.84 19.62 -24.26
N VAL A 63 -33.74 20.59 -24.43
CA VAL A 63 -34.97 20.70 -23.63
C VAL A 63 -35.87 19.48 -23.75
N ASP A 64 -35.86 18.83 -24.92
CA ASP A 64 -36.67 17.65 -25.28
C ASP A 64 -36.00 16.30 -24.99
N TYR A 65 -34.82 16.29 -24.36
CA TYR A 65 -34.14 15.05 -24.03
C TYR A 65 -34.91 14.27 -22.96
N LYS A 66 -35.49 13.13 -23.36
CA LYS A 66 -36.31 12.26 -22.51
C LYS A 66 -35.50 11.06 -22.07
N ILE A 67 -35.10 11.04 -20.80
CA ILE A 67 -34.57 9.83 -20.17
C ILE A 67 -35.76 8.97 -19.75
N LYS A 68 -35.73 7.67 -20.10
CA LYS A 68 -36.75 6.71 -19.66
C LYS A 68 -36.76 6.62 -18.13
N ALA A 69 -37.95 6.66 -17.53
CA ALA A 69 -38.07 6.67 -16.07
C ALA A 69 -37.47 5.40 -15.47
N GLU A 70 -37.64 4.25 -16.13
CA GLU A 70 -37.09 2.96 -15.72
C GLU A 70 -35.56 3.01 -15.51
N ILE A 71 -34.82 3.65 -16.43
CA ILE A 71 -33.35 3.75 -16.33
C ILE A 71 -32.95 4.60 -15.13
N LEU A 72 -33.61 5.75 -14.95
CA LEU A 72 -33.38 6.63 -13.80
C LEU A 72 -33.71 5.95 -12.48
N LYS A 73 -34.79 5.17 -12.44
CA LYS A 73 -35.19 4.39 -11.28
C LYS A 73 -34.09 3.40 -10.88
N THR A 74 -33.58 2.61 -11.83
CA THR A 74 -32.47 1.66 -11.59
C THR A 74 -31.21 2.35 -11.07
N VAL A 75 -30.84 3.51 -11.63
CA VAL A 75 -29.65 4.25 -11.19
C VAL A 75 -29.83 4.79 -9.76
N ILE A 76 -31.01 5.31 -9.43
CA ILE A 76 -31.30 5.83 -8.09
C ILE A 76 -31.34 4.68 -7.06
N GLU A 77 -31.93 3.52 -7.39
CA GLU A 77 -31.92 2.34 -6.53
C GLU A 77 -30.51 1.83 -6.26
N PHE A 78 -29.68 1.78 -7.31
CA PHE A 78 -28.27 1.45 -7.18
C PHE A 78 -27.56 2.43 -6.23
N LEU A 79 -27.76 3.74 -6.38
CA LEU A 79 -27.12 4.73 -5.51
C LEU A 79 -27.65 4.71 -4.06
N ASP A 80 -28.95 4.48 -3.83
CA ASP A 80 -29.53 4.40 -2.47
C ASP A 80 -29.20 3.08 -1.75
N SER A 81 -28.71 2.07 -2.48
CA SER A 81 -28.12 0.87 -1.88
C SER A 81 -26.85 1.17 -1.08
N PHE A 82 -26.23 2.34 -1.31
CA PHE A 82 -25.03 2.78 -0.60
C PHE A 82 -25.34 3.85 0.46
N LYS A 83 -24.65 3.78 1.60
CA LYS A 83 -24.68 4.84 2.62
C LYS A 83 -23.54 5.82 2.39
N PHE A 84 -23.87 7.02 1.91
CA PHE A 84 -22.89 8.11 1.81
C PHE A 84 -22.62 8.70 3.20
N VAL A 85 -21.40 8.53 3.71
CA VAL A 85 -20.94 9.07 5.00
C VAL A 85 -19.67 9.89 4.80
N HIS A 86 -19.51 10.93 5.62
CA HIS A 86 -18.26 11.68 5.71
C HIS A 86 -17.15 10.83 6.35
N LYS A 87 -15.90 11.12 5.97
CA LYS A 87 -14.66 10.35 6.26
C LYS A 87 -14.45 9.97 7.75
N GLU A 88 -15.15 10.63 8.66
CA GLU A 88 -15.05 10.47 10.11
C GLU A 88 -16.04 9.45 10.72
N GLN A 89 -16.90 8.79 9.91
CA GLN A 89 -17.91 7.82 10.38
C GLN A 89 -17.87 6.46 9.66
N LEU A 90 -16.75 6.10 9.04
CA LEU A 90 -16.56 4.82 8.36
C LEU A 90 -16.43 3.68 9.39
N GLY A 91 -17.54 2.99 9.64
CA GLY A 91 -17.59 1.86 10.57
C GLY A 91 -18.54 0.72 10.18
N ASN A 92 -19.19 0.76 9.01
CA ASN A 92 -20.09 -0.31 8.53
C ASN A 92 -19.83 -0.64 7.05
N GLU A 93 -20.07 -1.89 6.65
CA GLU A 93 -19.64 -2.51 5.38
C GLU A 93 -20.26 -1.92 4.08
N ASP A 94 -21.23 -0.99 4.15
CA ASP A 94 -21.94 -0.43 2.98
C ASP A 94 -21.71 1.08 2.75
N SER A 95 -20.55 1.62 3.15
CA SER A 95 -20.25 3.06 2.98
C SER A 95 -19.22 3.35 1.88
N ILE A 96 -19.60 4.24 0.96
CA ILE A 96 -18.76 4.68 -0.18
C ILE A 96 -18.15 6.06 0.08
N ASP A 97 -16.83 6.18 -0.13
CA ASP A 97 -16.08 7.45 -0.12
C ASP A 97 -16.47 8.31 -1.35
N PRO A 98 -16.73 9.62 -1.20
CA PRO A 98 -16.96 10.56 -2.30
C PRO A 98 -15.93 10.51 -3.44
N GLU A 99 -14.69 10.06 -3.19
CA GLU A 99 -13.68 9.87 -4.24
C GLU A 99 -14.07 8.80 -5.28
N ILE A 100 -14.89 7.81 -4.90
CA ILE A 100 -15.41 6.78 -5.82
C ILE A 100 -16.44 7.37 -6.80
N LEU A 101 -17.19 8.40 -6.38
CA LEU A 101 -18.08 9.13 -7.30
C LEU A 101 -17.29 9.90 -8.35
N GLY A 102 -16.09 10.40 -8.01
CA GLY A 102 -15.15 10.98 -8.96
C GLY A 102 -14.72 9.96 -10.02
N TYR A 103 -14.35 8.75 -9.58
CA TYR A 103 -13.96 7.65 -10.47
C TYR A 103 -15.08 7.19 -11.42
N ILE A 104 -16.32 7.15 -10.95
CA ILE A 104 -17.49 6.79 -11.77
C ILE A 104 -17.83 7.90 -12.77
N PHE A 105 -17.80 9.17 -12.33
CA PHE A 105 -18.08 10.33 -13.17
C PHE A 105 -17.10 10.41 -14.36
N GLU A 106 -15.81 10.20 -14.11
CA GLU A 106 -14.75 10.18 -15.13
C GLU A 106 -14.95 9.11 -16.21
N ARG A 107 -15.49 7.94 -15.84
CA ARG A 107 -15.72 6.83 -16.78
C ARG A 107 -16.98 6.97 -17.64
N THR A 108 -17.86 7.92 -17.30
CA THR A 108 -19.11 8.12 -18.03
C THR A 108 -19.09 9.26 -19.06
N MET A 109 -18.00 10.03 -19.17
CA MET A 109 -17.92 11.15 -20.13
C MET A 109 -17.44 10.73 -21.53
N THR A 110 -18.14 11.21 -22.57
CA THR A 110 -17.79 11.01 -23.99
C THR A 110 -16.67 11.92 -24.48
N ALA A 111 -16.05 11.54 -25.60
CA ALA A 111 -14.80 12.11 -26.13
C ALA A 111 -14.75 13.62 -26.36
N THR A 112 -15.91 14.27 -26.48
CA THR A 112 -16.05 15.70 -26.76
C THR A 112 -15.94 16.60 -25.53
N ASP A 113 -16.18 16.08 -24.31
CA ASP A 113 -16.11 16.87 -23.07
C ASP A 113 -14.66 16.95 -22.49
N ARG A 114 -13.69 16.36 -23.22
CA ARG A 114 -12.30 16.07 -22.82
C ARG A 114 -11.29 17.24 -22.95
N LYS A 115 -11.68 18.51 -22.85
CA LYS A 115 -10.73 19.64 -23.08
C LYS A 115 -10.45 20.58 -21.89
N GLY A 116 -10.86 20.23 -20.67
CA GLY A 116 -10.77 21.16 -19.53
C GLY A 116 -9.65 20.96 -18.50
N THR A 117 -9.27 19.73 -18.13
CA THR A 117 -8.57 19.50 -16.84
C THR A 117 -7.22 18.77 -16.90
N GLY A 118 -6.78 18.31 -18.07
CA GLY A 118 -5.37 17.99 -18.33
C GLY A 118 -4.67 16.90 -17.50
N ALA A 119 -5.38 16.10 -16.70
CA ALA A 119 -4.81 14.92 -16.04
C ALA A 119 -5.69 13.70 -16.31
N TYR A 120 -5.31 12.90 -17.30
CA TYR A 120 -5.90 11.61 -17.62
C TYR A 120 -4.96 10.54 -17.09
N TYR A 121 -5.44 9.60 -16.26
CA TYR A 121 -4.71 8.34 -16.03
C TYR A 121 -5.38 7.24 -16.87
N THR A 122 -4.67 6.76 -17.89
CA THR A 122 -5.05 5.60 -18.68
C THR A 122 -4.91 4.31 -17.87
N LEU A 123 -5.63 3.25 -18.25
CA LEU A 123 -5.48 1.95 -17.60
C LEU A 123 -4.02 1.43 -17.70
N GLU A 124 -3.33 1.76 -18.80
CA GLU A 124 -1.92 1.45 -18.98
C GLU A 124 -1.01 2.22 -18.01
N GLU A 125 -1.27 3.52 -17.78
CA GLU A 125 -0.54 4.32 -16.80
C GLU A 125 -0.79 3.86 -15.36
N ILE A 126 -2.01 3.46 -15.03
CA ILE A 126 -2.33 2.86 -13.73
C ILE A 126 -1.58 1.53 -13.57
N TRP A 127 -1.56 0.71 -14.61
CA TRP A 127 -0.89 -0.58 -14.56
C TRP A 127 0.62 -0.43 -14.36
N LYS A 128 1.28 0.37 -15.21
CA LYS A 128 2.72 0.60 -15.16
C LYS A 128 3.14 1.43 -13.94
N GLY A 129 2.40 2.48 -13.61
CA GLY A 129 2.78 3.43 -12.58
C GLY A 129 2.34 3.05 -11.17
N ILE A 130 1.35 2.16 -11.03
CA ILE A 130 0.84 1.75 -9.72
C ILE A 130 1.00 0.24 -9.55
N VAL A 131 0.30 -0.58 -10.33
CA VAL A 131 0.20 -2.04 -10.09
C VAL A 131 1.55 -2.74 -10.17
N GLN A 132 2.32 -2.49 -11.23
CA GLN A 132 3.65 -3.08 -11.43
C GLN A 132 4.68 -2.61 -10.39
N GLU A 133 4.43 -1.48 -9.73
CA GLU A 133 5.31 -0.83 -8.76
C GLU A 133 4.89 -1.08 -7.29
N ILE A 134 3.83 -1.86 -7.04
CA ILE A 134 3.39 -2.22 -5.69
C ILE A 134 4.48 -3.07 -5.02
N LYS A 135 4.94 -2.65 -3.85
CA LYS A 135 5.86 -3.46 -3.02
C LYS A 135 5.14 -3.99 -1.79
N VAL A 136 5.07 -5.32 -1.68
CA VAL A 136 4.46 -6.06 -0.59
C VAL A 136 5.55 -6.69 0.26
N LEU A 137 5.51 -6.44 1.56
CA LEU A 137 6.42 -7.05 2.54
C LEU A 137 5.65 -8.00 3.47
N ASP A 138 6.25 -9.14 3.75
CA ASP A 138 5.97 -9.91 4.95
C ASP A 138 7.17 -9.94 5.90
N ASN A 139 7.06 -9.24 7.02
CA ASN A 139 8.18 -9.00 7.95
C ASN A 139 8.43 -10.15 8.95
N ALA A 140 7.62 -11.20 8.89
CA ALA A 140 7.77 -12.44 9.66
C ALA A 140 7.19 -13.61 8.85
N CYS A 141 7.76 -13.82 7.66
CA CYS A 141 7.07 -14.56 6.61
C CYS A 141 6.98 -16.07 6.83
N GLY A 142 7.79 -16.63 7.73
CA GLY A 142 7.89 -18.06 7.97
C GLY A 142 8.05 -18.81 6.64
N SER A 143 7.13 -19.75 6.38
CA SER A 143 7.09 -20.53 5.14
C SER A 143 6.56 -19.78 3.90
N GLY A 144 6.19 -18.50 4.03
CA GLY A 144 5.74 -17.64 2.91
C GLY A 144 4.28 -17.82 2.49
N ALA A 145 3.38 -18.20 3.41
CA ALA A 145 1.96 -18.40 3.08
C ALA A 145 1.24 -17.10 2.68
N PHE A 146 1.50 -16.02 3.42
CA PHE A 146 0.97 -14.68 3.09
C PHE A 146 1.58 -14.15 1.79
N LEU A 147 2.88 -14.37 1.57
CA LEU A 147 3.54 -14.00 0.32
C LEU A 147 2.94 -14.71 -0.89
N LEU A 148 2.68 -16.02 -0.81
CA LEU A 148 2.00 -16.76 -1.87
C LEU A 148 0.59 -16.22 -2.13
N THR A 149 -0.15 -15.87 -1.07
CA THR A 149 -1.48 -15.27 -1.19
C THR A 149 -1.42 -13.92 -1.90
N ALA A 150 -0.47 -13.05 -1.52
CA ALA A 150 -0.23 -11.78 -2.19
C ALA A 150 0.19 -11.97 -3.66
N ALA A 151 1.01 -12.97 -3.95
CA ALA A 151 1.41 -13.31 -5.31
C ALA A 151 0.20 -13.63 -6.20
N ASN A 152 -0.73 -14.46 -5.71
CA ASN A 152 -1.96 -14.81 -6.43
C ASN A 152 -2.84 -13.59 -6.71
N ILE A 153 -3.06 -12.72 -5.70
CA ILE A 153 -3.87 -11.50 -5.86
C ILE A 153 -3.25 -10.56 -6.91
N LEU A 154 -1.94 -10.33 -6.81
CA LEU A 154 -1.21 -9.50 -7.78
C LEU A 154 -1.26 -10.11 -9.18
N PHE A 155 -1.15 -11.43 -9.30
CA PHE A 155 -1.21 -12.14 -10.58
C PHE A 155 -2.59 -12.01 -11.23
N GLU A 156 -3.67 -12.26 -10.49
CA GLU A 156 -5.05 -12.09 -11.01
C GLU A 156 -5.31 -10.65 -11.45
N LEU A 157 -4.83 -9.67 -10.67
CA LEU A 157 -4.95 -8.26 -11.02
C LEU A 157 -4.18 -7.93 -12.31
N ASN A 158 -2.93 -8.36 -12.41
CA ASN A 158 -2.10 -8.15 -13.60
C ASN A 158 -2.73 -8.83 -14.82
N ARG A 159 -3.17 -10.09 -14.73
CA ARG A 159 -3.81 -10.85 -15.82
C ARG A 159 -5.06 -10.14 -16.35
N ARG A 160 -5.96 -9.71 -15.46
CA ARG A 160 -7.19 -9.00 -15.85
C ARG A 160 -6.91 -7.67 -16.56
N ILE A 161 -5.86 -6.97 -16.14
CA ILE A 161 -5.44 -5.72 -16.77
C ILE A 161 -4.79 -6.00 -18.13
N ASP A 162 -3.91 -7.00 -18.19
CA ASP A 162 -3.25 -7.46 -19.42
C ASP A 162 -4.26 -7.83 -20.50
N ASP A 163 -5.30 -8.60 -20.13
CA ASP A 163 -6.40 -9.00 -21.01
C ASP A 163 -7.17 -7.78 -21.55
N LYS A 164 -7.47 -6.82 -20.66
CA LYS A 164 -8.21 -5.59 -21.05
C LYS A 164 -7.41 -4.69 -21.96
N LEU A 165 -6.08 -4.67 -21.80
CA LEU A 165 -5.17 -3.89 -22.64
C LEU A 165 -4.75 -4.66 -23.91
N GLY A 166 -5.04 -5.96 -24.00
CA GLY A 166 -4.70 -6.81 -25.15
C GLY A 166 -3.19 -7.00 -25.33
N LEU A 167 -2.42 -6.99 -24.26
CA LEU A 167 -0.95 -7.01 -24.31
C LEU A 167 -0.37 -8.41 -24.56
N GLY A 168 -1.09 -9.46 -24.16
CA GLY A 168 -0.73 -10.84 -24.45
C GLY A 168 0.53 -11.31 -23.71
N ASN A 169 0.82 -10.76 -22.52
CA ASN A 169 1.94 -11.26 -21.72
C ASN A 169 1.63 -12.69 -21.25
N SER A 170 2.65 -13.55 -21.21
CA SER A 170 2.48 -14.90 -20.67
C SER A 170 2.35 -14.88 -19.15
N ASP A 171 1.67 -15.88 -18.60
CA ASP A 171 1.53 -16.03 -17.15
C ASP A 171 2.91 -16.15 -16.47
N ILE A 172 3.84 -16.87 -17.10
CA ILE A 172 5.23 -16.97 -16.67
C ILE A 172 5.87 -15.57 -16.54
N ALA A 173 5.69 -14.70 -17.54
CA ALA A 173 6.26 -13.35 -17.52
C ALA A 173 5.67 -12.49 -16.39
N LEU A 174 4.34 -12.53 -16.21
CA LEU A 174 3.67 -11.80 -15.13
C LEU A 174 4.09 -12.32 -13.75
N LYS A 175 4.13 -13.64 -13.55
CA LYS A 175 4.57 -14.25 -12.29
C LYS A 175 6.03 -13.92 -11.97
N LYS A 176 6.94 -13.99 -12.96
CA LYS A 176 8.35 -13.58 -12.78
C LYS A 176 8.48 -12.12 -12.38
N TRP A 177 7.70 -11.22 -13.00
CA TRP A 177 7.70 -9.81 -12.64
C TRP A 177 7.32 -9.63 -11.16
N ILE A 178 6.24 -10.28 -10.73
CA ILE A 178 5.75 -10.23 -9.35
C ILE A 178 6.81 -10.70 -8.34
N LEU A 179 7.47 -11.82 -8.62
CA LEU A 179 8.51 -12.38 -7.76
C LEU A 179 9.71 -11.44 -7.58
N VAL A 180 10.14 -10.77 -8.66
CA VAL A 180 11.36 -9.95 -8.65
C VAL A 180 11.10 -8.53 -8.12
N HIS A 181 9.93 -7.95 -8.38
CA HIS A 181 9.68 -6.52 -8.15
C HIS A 181 8.66 -6.23 -7.06
N ASN A 182 7.75 -7.16 -6.76
CA ASN A 182 6.60 -6.86 -5.89
C ASN A 182 6.67 -7.55 -4.54
N LEU A 183 7.26 -8.73 -4.42
CA LEU A 183 7.24 -9.50 -3.17
C LEU A 183 8.56 -9.39 -2.40
N TYR A 184 8.46 -9.17 -1.09
CA TYR A 184 9.57 -9.07 -0.16
C TYR A 184 9.22 -9.77 1.16
N GLY A 185 10.20 -10.39 1.81
CA GLY A 185 9.97 -11.19 3.00
C GLY A 185 11.17 -11.21 3.94
N VAL A 186 10.91 -11.23 5.25
CA VAL A 186 11.94 -11.35 6.28
C VAL A 186 11.51 -12.40 7.29
N ASP A 187 12.44 -13.25 7.69
CA ASP A 187 12.24 -14.18 8.80
C ASP A 187 13.56 -14.44 9.55
N ILE A 188 13.49 -14.64 10.86
CA ILE A 188 14.66 -14.92 11.69
C ILE A 188 15.20 -16.35 11.49
N ASN A 189 14.33 -17.26 11.05
CA ASN A 189 14.64 -18.66 10.77
C ASN A 189 15.05 -18.85 9.30
N PRO A 190 16.33 -19.20 9.02
CA PRO A 190 16.79 -19.46 7.66
C PRO A 190 15.97 -20.53 6.93
N SER A 191 15.53 -21.58 7.63
CA SER A 191 14.74 -22.66 7.02
C SER A 191 13.36 -22.17 6.55
N GLY A 192 12.77 -21.19 7.25
CA GLY A 192 11.52 -20.57 6.82
C GLY A 192 11.66 -19.91 5.45
N ILE A 193 12.72 -19.10 5.30
CA ILE A 193 13.03 -18.43 4.03
C ILE A 193 13.24 -19.41 2.88
N GLU A 194 13.97 -20.51 3.10
CA GLU A 194 14.17 -21.52 2.04
C GLU A 194 12.87 -22.22 1.64
N ILE A 195 11.98 -22.52 2.60
CA ILE A 195 10.65 -23.06 2.30
C ILE A 195 9.81 -22.02 1.53
N ALA A 196 9.90 -20.74 1.88
CA ALA A 196 9.19 -19.67 1.17
C ALA A 196 9.67 -19.55 -0.29
N LYS A 197 10.98 -19.59 -0.54
CA LYS A 197 11.56 -19.62 -1.89
C LYS A 197 11.05 -20.82 -2.69
N LEU A 198 11.09 -22.02 -2.09
CA LEU A 198 10.59 -23.24 -2.72
C LEU A 198 9.10 -23.12 -3.08
N ARG A 199 8.27 -22.61 -2.16
CA ARG A 199 6.83 -22.42 -2.39
C ARG A 199 6.54 -21.45 -3.53
N LEU A 200 7.25 -20.33 -3.58
CA LEU A 200 7.12 -19.35 -4.67
C LEU A 200 7.64 -19.90 -6.01
N TRP A 201 8.69 -20.75 -5.98
CA TRP A 201 9.15 -21.46 -7.17
C TRP A 201 8.10 -22.44 -7.68
N LEU A 202 7.50 -23.26 -6.82
CA LEU A 202 6.43 -24.19 -7.21
C LEU A 202 5.22 -23.43 -7.81
N TRP A 203 4.87 -22.29 -7.24
CA TRP A 203 3.82 -21.40 -7.78
C TRP A 203 4.16 -20.86 -9.18
N LEU A 204 5.42 -20.60 -9.47
CA LEU A 204 5.89 -20.22 -10.80
C LEU A 204 5.89 -21.42 -11.77
N VAL A 205 6.40 -22.58 -11.32
CA VAL A 205 6.49 -23.84 -12.07
C VAL A 205 5.11 -24.30 -12.56
N ASP A 206 4.05 -24.05 -11.79
CA ASP A 206 2.66 -24.35 -12.17
C ASP A 206 2.23 -23.71 -13.51
N SER A 207 2.92 -22.66 -13.98
CA SER A 207 2.68 -22.03 -15.29
C SER A 207 3.56 -22.56 -16.42
N TYR A 208 4.46 -23.52 -16.17
CA TYR A 208 5.35 -24.11 -17.17
C TYR A 208 4.83 -25.43 -17.72
N GLU A 209 5.20 -25.72 -18.97
CA GLU A 209 5.19 -27.09 -19.48
C GLU A 209 6.28 -27.91 -18.76
N PRO A 210 6.03 -29.16 -18.35
CA PRO A 210 6.98 -29.98 -17.59
C PRO A 210 8.39 -30.07 -18.22
N GLU A 211 8.47 -30.03 -19.56
CA GLU A 211 9.72 -30.15 -20.32
C GLU A 211 10.49 -28.82 -20.46
N ARG A 212 9.92 -27.69 -20.01
CA ARG A 212 10.46 -26.33 -20.21
C ARG A 212 10.63 -25.54 -18.92
N ILE A 213 10.72 -26.23 -17.78
CA ILE A 213 10.86 -25.57 -16.48
C ILE A 213 12.17 -24.79 -16.41
N GLU A 214 12.06 -23.50 -16.11
CA GLU A 214 13.19 -22.62 -15.86
C GLU A 214 13.47 -22.48 -14.36
N PRO A 215 14.71 -22.09 -13.98
CA PRO A 215 15.04 -21.84 -12.58
C PRO A 215 14.27 -20.62 -12.03
N LEU A 216 14.10 -20.61 -10.70
CA LEU A 216 13.57 -19.45 -9.98
C LEU A 216 14.44 -18.21 -10.29
N PRO A 217 13.83 -17.02 -10.53
CA PRO A 217 14.59 -15.80 -10.64
C PRO A 217 15.36 -15.47 -9.36
N ASN A 218 16.36 -14.58 -9.47
CA ASN A 218 17.23 -14.19 -8.36
C ASN A 218 16.50 -13.34 -7.30
N ILE A 219 15.72 -13.99 -6.43
CA ILE A 219 14.94 -13.35 -5.36
C ILE A 219 15.61 -13.40 -3.98
N ASP A 220 16.90 -13.78 -3.91
CA ASP A 220 17.67 -13.85 -2.65
C ASP A 220 17.74 -12.52 -1.90
N TYR A 221 17.59 -11.40 -2.61
CA TYR A 221 17.59 -10.05 -2.02
C TYR A 221 16.17 -9.51 -1.78
N ASN A 222 15.15 -10.28 -2.14
CA ASN A 222 13.76 -10.01 -1.81
C ASN A 222 13.33 -10.78 -0.55
N LEU A 223 13.85 -12.00 -0.35
CA LEU A 223 13.61 -12.83 0.84
C LEU A 223 14.88 -12.96 1.68
N ARG A 224 14.88 -12.34 2.87
CA ARG A 224 16.09 -12.19 3.70
C ARG A 224 15.93 -12.82 5.07
N VAL A 225 17.05 -13.30 5.61
CA VAL A 225 17.13 -13.81 6.97
C VAL A 225 17.52 -12.68 7.91
N GLY A 226 16.74 -12.46 8.97
CA GLY A 226 17.07 -11.47 10.00
C GLY A 226 15.95 -11.21 10.98
N ASN A 227 16.28 -10.52 12.07
CA ASN A 227 15.31 -10.07 13.04
C ASN A 227 14.76 -8.70 12.63
N SER A 228 13.55 -8.71 12.06
CA SER A 228 12.85 -7.52 11.56
C SER A 228 12.63 -6.42 12.62
N LEU A 229 12.68 -6.77 13.92
CA LEU A 229 12.46 -5.85 15.04
C LEU A 229 13.72 -5.09 15.48
N ILE A 230 14.90 -5.38 14.92
CA ILE A 230 16.19 -4.85 15.38
C ILE A 230 16.98 -4.39 14.18
N GLY A 231 17.55 -3.18 14.21
CA GLY A 231 18.33 -2.64 13.10
C GLY A 231 18.06 -1.17 12.83
N TYR A 232 18.59 -0.69 11.70
CA TYR A 232 18.32 0.66 11.18
C TYR A 232 17.17 0.58 10.20
N VAL A 233 16.14 1.42 10.38
CA VAL A 233 15.05 1.54 9.40
C VAL A 233 15.53 2.41 8.24
N ASP A 234 15.96 3.64 8.56
CA ASP A 234 16.61 4.53 7.60
C ASP A 234 18.12 4.46 7.80
N ILE A 235 18.86 4.23 6.70
CA ILE A 235 20.32 4.19 6.74
C ILE A 235 20.92 5.57 7.07
N ASN A 236 20.16 6.65 6.89
CA ASN A 236 20.59 7.98 7.29
C ASN A 236 20.73 8.12 8.82
N ASP A 237 20.03 7.30 9.61
CA ASP A 237 20.19 7.28 11.07
C ASP A 237 21.63 6.87 11.45
N PHE A 238 22.24 5.97 10.67
CA PHE A 238 23.65 5.64 10.82
C PHE A 238 24.55 6.85 10.55
N ARG A 239 24.25 7.63 9.49
CA ARG A 239 25.04 8.81 9.10
C ARG A 239 25.00 9.92 10.16
N GLN A 240 23.93 10.03 10.94
CA GLN A 240 23.77 11.02 12.01
C GLN A 240 24.46 10.63 13.33
N THR A 241 24.90 9.39 13.48
CA THR A 241 25.54 8.93 14.71
C THR A 241 26.89 9.61 14.92
N LYS A 242 27.10 10.22 16.10
CA LYS A 242 28.38 10.84 16.53
C LYS A 242 29.58 9.87 16.57
N LEU A 243 29.44 8.63 16.12
CA LEU A 243 30.53 7.67 15.96
C LEU A 243 31.43 7.93 14.75
N ASN A 244 31.04 8.86 13.86
CA ASN A 244 31.96 9.49 12.92
C ASN A 244 33.15 10.19 13.63
N PHE A 245 33.06 10.48 14.92
CA PHE A 245 34.18 11.02 15.70
C PHE A 245 35.32 10.02 15.90
N LEU A 246 35.08 8.71 16.03
CA LEU A 246 36.18 7.76 16.28
C LEU A 246 37.01 7.45 15.02
N ASN A 247 36.39 7.55 13.84
CA ASN A 247 37.12 7.48 12.57
C ASN A 247 37.97 8.73 12.32
N HIS A 248 37.63 9.88 12.93
CA HIS A 248 38.44 11.09 12.82
C HIS A 248 39.75 11.02 13.63
N PHE A 249 39.89 10.08 14.58
CA PHE A 249 41.08 9.89 15.41
C PHE A 249 42.04 8.80 14.90
N MET A 250 41.69 8.05 13.86
CA MET A 250 42.57 7.05 13.26
C MET A 250 42.92 7.50 11.84
N GLU A 251 44.20 7.78 11.57
CA GLU A 251 44.76 8.19 10.27
C GLU A 251 44.72 7.09 9.19
N GLU A 252 43.60 6.37 9.06
CA GLU A 252 43.34 5.50 7.92
C GLU A 252 42.07 6.00 7.24
N GLU A 253 42.14 6.29 5.94
CA GLU A 253 40.96 6.52 5.09
C GLU A 253 40.13 5.22 5.07
N LYS A 254 39.32 5.01 6.11
CA LYS A 254 38.39 3.89 6.16
C LYS A 254 37.28 4.17 5.16
N PRO A 255 37.00 3.23 4.24
CA PRO A 255 35.94 3.41 3.27
C PRO A 255 34.61 3.72 3.97
N THR A 256 33.96 4.79 3.51
CA THR A 256 32.68 5.21 4.06
C THR A 256 31.59 4.19 3.73
N LEU A 257 30.51 4.15 4.52
CA LEU A 257 29.34 3.32 4.18
C LEU A 257 28.85 3.61 2.75
N ASP A 258 28.96 4.86 2.32
CA ASP A 258 28.53 5.33 1.01
C ASP A 258 29.38 4.75 -0.12
N GLU A 259 30.69 4.62 0.07
CA GLU A 259 31.57 3.95 -0.91
C GLU A 259 31.15 2.49 -1.11
N PHE A 260 30.94 1.74 -0.02
CA PHE A 260 30.52 0.35 -0.13
C PHE A 260 29.14 0.22 -0.79
N LEU A 261 28.18 1.10 -0.46
CA LEU A 261 26.87 1.09 -1.10
C LEU A 261 26.93 1.46 -2.58
N ASN A 262 27.76 2.45 -2.96
CA ASN A 262 27.95 2.87 -4.35
C ASN A 262 28.59 1.77 -5.22
N GLU A 263 29.43 0.91 -4.62
CA GLU A 263 29.95 -0.27 -5.30
C GLU A 263 28.93 -1.42 -5.34
N ARG A 264 28.27 -1.69 -4.22
CA ARG A 264 27.37 -2.85 -4.04
C ARG A 264 26.06 -2.73 -4.82
N ASN A 265 25.44 -1.56 -4.85
CA ASN A 265 24.10 -1.39 -5.42
C ASN A 265 24.03 -1.61 -6.94
N PRO A 266 24.99 -1.13 -7.75
CA PRO A 266 25.04 -1.46 -9.17
C PRO A 266 25.24 -2.97 -9.42
N LEU A 267 26.05 -3.64 -8.61
CA LEU A 267 26.24 -5.10 -8.70
C LEU A 267 24.94 -5.85 -8.42
N LEU A 268 24.18 -5.40 -7.43
CA LEU A 268 22.89 -5.99 -7.09
C LEU A 268 21.87 -5.86 -8.24
N GLN A 269 21.82 -4.71 -8.92
CA GLN A 269 20.94 -4.52 -10.07
C GLN A 269 21.33 -5.43 -11.24
N LYS A 270 22.63 -5.63 -11.48
CA LYS A 270 23.12 -6.61 -12.46
C LYS A 270 22.74 -8.04 -12.06
N TYR A 271 22.94 -8.39 -10.79
CA TYR A 271 22.63 -9.71 -10.27
C TYR A 271 21.16 -10.10 -10.47
N LYS A 272 20.21 -9.18 -10.27
CA LYS A 272 18.76 -9.46 -10.48
C LYS A 272 18.43 -9.90 -11.92
N ARG A 273 19.27 -9.57 -12.90
CA ARG A 273 19.08 -9.89 -14.34
C ARG A 273 20.05 -10.94 -14.87
N ALA A 274 21.08 -11.27 -14.10
CA ALA A 274 22.13 -12.19 -14.52
C ALA A 274 21.68 -13.65 -14.45
N GLU A 275 22.25 -14.49 -15.30
CA GLU A 275 21.99 -15.92 -15.33
C GLU A 275 23.27 -16.72 -15.03
N ARG A 276 23.10 -17.92 -14.46
CA ARG A 276 24.15 -18.95 -14.31
C ARG A 276 25.45 -18.43 -13.67
N GLU A 277 26.58 -18.59 -14.35
CA GLU A 277 27.93 -18.26 -13.84
C GLU A 277 28.12 -16.76 -13.60
N GLU A 278 27.49 -15.90 -14.40
CA GLU A 278 27.54 -14.45 -14.16
C GLU A 278 26.86 -14.11 -12.83
N ALA A 279 25.67 -14.69 -12.59
CA ALA A 279 24.95 -14.50 -11.33
C ALA A 279 25.76 -14.98 -10.13
N ARG A 280 26.49 -16.10 -10.27
CA ARG A 280 27.36 -16.64 -9.23
C ARG A 280 28.52 -15.69 -8.90
N GLY A 281 29.27 -15.23 -9.91
CA GLY A 281 30.39 -14.33 -9.72
C GLY A 281 29.98 -12.96 -9.16
N LEU A 282 28.81 -12.45 -9.55
CA LEU A 282 28.24 -11.23 -8.96
C LEU A 282 27.86 -11.46 -7.48
N LYS A 283 27.24 -12.59 -7.16
CA LYS A 283 26.82 -12.92 -5.80
C LYS A 283 28.00 -12.99 -4.84
N ASP A 284 29.12 -13.57 -5.25
CA ASP A 284 30.32 -13.67 -4.41
C ASP A 284 30.88 -12.28 -4.06
N LYS A 285 30.95 -11.37 -5.04
CA LYS A 285 31.37 -9.97 -4.82
C LYS A 285 30.41 -9.22 -3.91
N ILE A 286 29.10 -9.39 -4.12
CA ILE A 286 28.09 -8.75 -3.27
C ILE A 286 28.18 -9.28 -1.84
N ASN A 287 28.38 -10.58 -1.64
CA ASN A 287 28.52 -11.17 -0.30
C ASN A 287 29.73 -10.59 0.46
N GLU A 288 30.85 -10.35 -0.22
CA GLU A 288 32.03 -9.73 0.39
C GLU A 288 31.73 -8.29 0.87
N LEU A 289 31.06 -7.49 0.03
CA LEU A 289 30.63 -6.13 0.39
C LEU A 289 29.58 -6.14 1.50
N ASP A 290 28.59 -7.03 1.42
CA ASP A 290 27.53 -7.19 2.41
C ASP A 290 28.13 -7.52 3.80
N ALA A 291 29.16 -8.38 3.86
CA ALA A 291 29.85 -8.70 5.12
C ALA A 291 30.58 -7.48 5.72
N LYS A 292 31.23 -6.66 4.88
CA LYS A 292 31.90 -5.41 5.32
C LYS A 292 30.88 -4.40 5.84
N ILE A 293 29.79 -4.17 5.12
CA ILE A 293 28.73 -3.24 5.50
C ILE A 293 28.04 -3.70 6.79
N GLN A 294 27.65 -4.98 6.88
CA GLN A 294 27.02 -5.54 8.08
C GLN A 294 27.91 -5.39 9.32
N LYS A 295 29.23 -5.59 9.19
CA LYS A 295 30.17 -5.39 10.31
C LYS A 295 30.16 -3.95 10.80
N LEU A 296 30.11 -2.96 9.90
CA LEU A 296 30.05 -1.54 10.24
C LEU A 296 28.73 -1.17 10.92
N LEU A 297 27.60 -1.58 10.33
CA LEU A 297 26.27 -1.25 10.84
C LEU A 297 26.02 -1.90 12.22
N ASN A 298 26.34 -3.20 12.37
CA ASN A 298 26.22 -3.90 13.64
C ASN A 298 27.13 -3.32 14.72
N GLY A 299 28.37 -2.97 14.37
CA GLY A 299 29.31 -2.35 15.30
C GLY A 299 28.79 -1.03 15.85
N ASN A 300 28.27 -0.17 14.97
CA ASN A 300 27.69 1.11 15.37
C ASN A 300 26.41 0.94 16.21
N LEU A 301 25.50 0.05 15.78
CA LEU A 301 24.26 -0.23 16.52
C LEU A 301 24.54 -0.79 17.92
N TYR A 302 25.51 -1.69 18.05
CA TYR A 302 25.95 -2.23 19.34
C TYR A 302 26.45 -1.11 20.27
N LEU A 303 27.28 -0.20 19.76
CA LEU A 303 27.78 0.94 20.55
C LEU A 303 26.64 1.88 20.98
N ASN A 304 25.65 2.10 20.11
CA ASN A 304 24.44 2.85 20.46
C ASN A 304 23.66 2.18 21.60
N TYR A 305 23.56 0.84 21.62
CA TYR A 305 22.91 0.12 22.72
C TYR A 305 23.68 0.30 24.03
N ARG A 306 25.01 0.18 23.98
CA ARG A 306 25.88 0.42 25.14
C ARG A 306 25.75 1.84 25.69
N ALA A 307 25.71 2.84 24.81
CA ALA A 307 25.53 4.25 25.19
C ALA A 307 24.18 4.52 25.87
N ARG A 308 23.15 3.74 25.54
CA ARG A 308 21.82 3.79 26.19
C ARG A 308 21.75 3.00 27.50
N GLY A 309 22.86 2.46 27.98
CA GLY A 309 22.94 1.69 29.23
C GLY A 309 22.45 0.23 29.11
N ILE A 310 22.23 -0.26 27.88
CA ILE A 310 21.78 -1.63 27.66
C ILE A 310 22.95 -2.61 27.86
N LYS A 311 22.80 -3.54 28.81
CA LYS A 311 23.82 -4.53 29.15
C LYS A 311 23.63 -5.82 28.36
N ILE A 312 24.19 -5.85 27.15
CA ILE A 312 24.29 -7.04 26.31
C ILE A 312 25.75 -7.29 25.93
N SER A 313 26.16 -8.55 25.84
CA SER A 313 27.48 -8.92 25.32
C SER A 313 27.50 -8.72 23.78
N LYS A 314 28.70 -8.64 23.19
CA LYS A 314 28.81 -8.53 21.74
C LYS A 314 28.29 -9.78 21.03
N GLU A 315 28.50 -10.95 21.62
CA GLU A 315 28.08 -12.23 21.05
C GLU A 315 26.56 -12.39 21.09
N ASP A 316 25.94 -12.11 22.24
CA ASP A 316 24.47 -12.11 22.37
C ASP A 316 23.83 -11.10 21.41
N PHE A 317 24.44 -9.92 21.24
CA PHE A 317 23.95 -8.92 20.29
C PHE A 317 23.97 -9.44 18.85
N LEU A 318 25.05 -10.12 18.43
CA LEU A 318 25.11 -10.72 17.09
C LEU A 318 24.10 -11.86 16.94
N HIS A 319 23.82 -12.61 18.00
CA HIS A 319 22.77 -13.65 18.01
C HIS A 319 21.36 -13.08 17.85
N LEU A 320 21.14 -11.79 18.13
CA LEU A 320 19.87 -11.12 17.84
C LEU A 320 19.60 -10.98 16.33
N LYS A 321 20.62 -11.18 15.47
CA LYS A 321 20.56 -11.05 14.01
C LYS A 321 19.93 -9.73 13.52
N PRO A 322 20.51 -8.56 13.85
CA PRO A 322 19.96 -7.28 13.43
C PRO A 322 19.72 -7.21 11.91
N PHE A 323 18.53 -6.74 11.52
CA PHE A 323 18.11 -6.53 10.15
C PHE A 323 18.09 -5.03 9.81
N HIS A 324 19.07 -4.57 9.04
CA HIS A 324 19.19 -3.16 8.66
C HIS A 324 18.40 -2.86 7.37
N TRP A 325 17.10 -2.55 7.50
CA TRP A 325 16.14 -2.33 6.41
C TRP A 325 16.67 -1.49 5.24
N GLY A 326 17.24 -0.31 5.52
CA GLY A 326 17.75 0.60 4.48
C GLY A 326 18.92 0.02 3.67
N PHE A 327 19.61 -0.98 4.19
CA PHE A 327 20.68 -1.71 3.51
C PHE A 327 20.18 -3.00 2.84
N GLU A 328 19.41 -3.80 3.60
CA GLU A 328 18.89 -5.10 3.19
C GLU A 328 17.92 -4.97 2.01
N PHE A 329 17.03 -3.97 2.06
CA PHE A 329 16.07 -3.63 1.02
C PHE A 329 16.36 -2.25 0.43
N TYR A 330 17.60 -2.04 0.01
CA TYR A 330 18.07 -0.76 -0.54
C TYR A 330 17.19 -0.25 -1.70
N ASP A 331 16.70 -1.11 -2.59
CA ASP A 331 15.84 -0.72 -3.72
C ASP A 331 14.43 -0.27 -3.30
N VAL A 332 14.02 -0.60 -2.08
CA VAL A 332 12.77 -0.14 -1.46
C VAL A 332 12.99 1.17 -0.72
N PHE A 333 14.13 1.29 -0.03
CA PHE A 333 14.49 2.44 0.80
C PHE A 333 15.50 3.38 0.14
N ASP A 334 15.55 3.38 -1.20
CA ASP A 334 16.55 4.09 -1.99
C ASP A 334 16.66 5.55 -1.56
N SER A 335 17.82 5.88 -0.99
CA SER A 335 18.10 7.22 -0.46
C SER A 335 18.14 8.31 -1.54
N GLY A 336 18.21 7.92 -2.82
CA GLY A 336 18.08 8.82 -3.97
C GLY A 336 16.63 9.26 -4.27
N LYS A 337 15.62 8.55 -3.74
CA LYS A 337 14.20 8.90 -3.95
C LYS A 337 13.67 9.85 -2.86
N PRO A 338 12.62 10.65 -3.12
CA PRO A 338 11.93 11.42 -2.08
C PRO A 338 11.48 10.54 -0.92
N GLU A 339 11.46 11.09 0.30
CA GLU A 339 11.16 10.32 1.50
C GLU A 339 9.78 9.64 1.43
N GLU A 340 8.80 10.34 0.87
CA GLU A 340 7.42 9.90 0.67
C GLU A 340 7.24 8.75 -0.34
N GLU A 341 8.29 8.40 -1.08
CA GLU A 341 8.29 7.31 -2.06
C GLU A 341 9.04 6.06 -1.58
N ARG A 342 9.80 6.18 -0.49
CA ARG A 342 10.57 5.07 0.10
C ARG A 342 9.65 4.13 0.86
N GLY A 343 10.03 2.86 1.00
CA GLY A 343 9.28 1.88 1.80
C GLY A 343 8.26 1.07 1.01
N PHE A 344 7.54 0.22 1.73
CA PHE A 344 6.57 -0.70 1.17
C PHE A 344 5.19 -0.06 0.99
N ASN A 345 4.47 -0.51 -0.04
CA ASN A 345 3.06 -0.15 -0.23
C ASN A 345 2.17 -0.95 0.72
N ILE A 346 2.45 -2.25 0.86
CA ILE A 346 1.63 -3.17 1.64
C ILE A 346 2.56 -3.94 2.57
N ILE A 347 2.14 -4.07 3.84
CA ILE A 347 2.81 -4.94 4.81
C ILE A 347 1.76 -5.88 5.37
N ILE A 348 2.01 -7.16 5.18
CA ILE A 348 1.18 -8.26 5.63
C ILE A 348 2.03 -9.15 6.51
N GLY A 349 1.55 -9.57 7.66
CA GLY A 349 2.34 -10.46 8.48
C GLY A 349 1.70 -10.65 9.82
N ASN A 350 2.12 -11.73 10.48
CA ASN A 350 1.89 -11.91 11.89
C ASN A 350 3.20 -11.54 12.59
N PRO A 351 3.38 -10.27 13.03
CA PRO A 351 4.54 -9.90 13.84
C PRO A 351 4.78 -10.94 14.93
N PRO A 352 6.02 -11.21 15.33
CA PRO A 352 6.32 -12.25 16.32
C PRO A 352 5.82 -11.81 17.72
N TYR A 353 4.51 -11.91 17.97
CA TYR A 353 3.84 -11.51 19.20
C TYR A 353 4.18 -12.43 20.39
N VAL A 354 4.79 -13.58 20.15
CA VAL A 354 4.96 -14.65 21.14
C VAL A 354 6.37 -14.71 21.75
N GLU A 355 7.42 -14.17 21.10
CA GLU A 355 8.82 -14.27 21.59
C GLU A 355 9.30 -13.05 22.42
N LEU A 356 8.38 -12.18 22.82
CA LEU A 356 8.73 -10.86 23.34
C LEU A 356 9.12 -10.82 24.81
N SER A 357 8.69 -11.82 25.57
CA SER A 357 9.18 -12.05 26.92
C SER A 357 10.68 -12.35 26.95
N LYS A 358 11.28 -12.79 25.83
CA LYS A 358 12.70 -13.14 25.72
C LYS A 358 13.57 -12.01 25.17
N VAL A 359 13.04 -11.19 24.26
CA VAL A 359 13.81 -10.10 23.65
C VAL A 359 13.85 -8.89 24.59
N GLY A 360 12.77 -8.51 25.27
CA GLY A 360 12.80 -7.32 26.12
C GLY A 360 12.83 -6.02 25.31
N TYR A 361 12.00 -5.05 25.72
CA TYR A 361 11.70 -3.84 24.93
C TYR A 361 12.92 -2.95 24.63
N GLY A 362 14.03 -3.10 25.37
CA GLY A 362 15.24 -2.31 25.18
C GLY A 362 15.96 -2.54 23.84
N TYR A 363 15.76 -3.69 23.19
CA TYR A 363 16.42 -4.00 21.91
C TYR A 363 15.56 -3.71 20.67
N LEU A 364 14.37 -3.14 20.82
CA LEU A 364 13.55 -2.79 19.66
C LEU A 364 14.24 -1.71 18.81
N LEU A 365 13.76 -1.56 17.56
CA LEU A 365 14.13 -0.46 16.67
C LEU A 365 14.20 0.88 17.44
N PRO A 366 15.20 1.73 17.19
CA PRO A 366 15.40 2.98 17.92
C PRO A 366 14.10 3.77 18.10
N GLU A 367 13.87 4.27 19.33
CA GLU A 367 12.70 5.09 19.74
C GLU A 367 11.34 4.37 19.74
N SER A 368 11.29 3.07 19.44
CA SER A 368 10.07 2.26 19.61
C SER A 368 9.81 2.01 21.08
N ARG A 369 8.61 2.35 21.58
CA ARG A 369 8.24 2.10 22.98
C ARG A 369 7.63 0.71 23.17
N ASN A 370 7.09 0.16 22.08
CA ASN A 370 6.41 -1.11 22.04
C ASN A 370 6.50 -1.70 20.62
N LEU A 371 5.90 -2.86 20.43
CA LEU A 371 5.92 -3.61 19.17
C LEU A 371 5.14 -2.98 18.05
N TYR A 372 3.99 -2.40 18.41
CA TYR A 372 3.20 -1.67 17.46
C TYR A 372 4.02 -0.49 16.95
N ASP A 373 4.74 0.24 17.81
CA ASP A 373 5.64 1.32 17.37
C ASP A 373 6.75 0.81 16.45
N ALA A 374 7.38 -0.33 16.77
CA ALA A 374 8.43 -0.93 15.94
C ALA A 374 7.88 -1.36 14.57
N PHE A 375 6.73 -2.05 14.55
CA PHE A 375 6.01 -2.43 13.34
C PHE A 375 5.59 -1.19 12.53
N MET A 376 5.08 -0.16 13.19
CA MET A 376 4.69 1.11 12.58
C MET A 376 5.89 1.83 11.96
N ARG A 377 7.08 1.76 12.56
CA ARG A 377 8.31 2.33 11.99
C ARG A 377 8.77 1.62 10.72
N ILE A 378 8.63 0.29 10.66
CA ILE A 378 8.84 -0.47 9.41
C ILE A 378 7.79 -0.06 8.37
N SER A 379 6.57 0.25 8.85
CA SER A 379 5.38 0.47 8.03
C SER A 379 5.21 1.85 7.40
N ILE A 380 6.16 2.76 7.60
CA ILE A 380 5.99 4.15 7.17
C ILE A 380 7.21 4.55 6.37
N LYS A 381 7.03 4.78 5.07
CA LYS A 381 7.56 5.94 4.33
C LYS A 381 6.76 6.25 3.05
N LYS A 382 6.09 5.27 2.43
CA LYS A 382 5.35 5.49 1.16
C LYS A 382 3.94 6.07 1.43
N LYS A 383 3.73 7.37 1.19
CA LYS A 383 2.46 8.08 1.48
C LYS A 383 1.29 7.72 0.54
N ARG A 384 1.49 6.86 -0.47
CA ARG A 384 0.54 6.74 -1.58
C ARG A 384 -0.62 5.77 -1.38
N PHE A 385 -0.46 4.60 -0.77
CA PHE A 385 -1.56 3.70 -0.39
C PHE A 385 -0.97 2.65 0.57
N THR A 386 -1.45 2.61 1.82
CA THR A 386 -1.05 1.57 2.79
C THR A 386 -2.27 0.86 3.33
N LEU A 387 -2.54 -0.35 2.84
CA LEU A 387 -3.49 -1.27 3.46
C LEU A 387 -2.77 -2.01 4.58
N ARG A 388 -3.29 -1.85 5.81
CA ARG A 388 -2.72 -2.45 7.03
C ARG A 388 -3.62 -3.59 7.48
N ALA A 389 -3.13 -4.81 7.40
CA ALA A 389 -3.79 -5.98 7.96
C ALA A 389 -2.92 -6.56 9.08
N CYS A 390 -3.13 -6.11 10.31
CA CYS A 390 -2.66 -6.81 11.50
C CYS A 390 -3.71 -7.84 11.90
N LEU A 391 -3.37 -9.12 11.85
CA LEU A 391 -4.17 -10.14 12.52
C LEU A 391 -3.79 -10.12 14.00
N ASP A 392 -4.51 -9.35 14.81
CA ASP A 392 -4.33 -9.32 16.26
C ASP A 392 -4.98 -10.57 16.89
N PRO A 393 -4.22 -11.48 17.52
CA PRO A 393 -4.81 -12.61 18.25
C PRO A 393 -5.46 -12.20 19.59
N PHE A 394 -5.37 -10.94 20.02
CA PHE A 394 -5.89 -10.44 21.30
C PHE A 394 -7.11 -9.52 21.18
N THR A 395 -8.09 -9.86 20.33
CA THR A 395 -9.46 -9.36 20.51
C THR A 395 -10.19 -10.17 21.59
N ARG A 396 -9.76 -9.99 22.84
CA ARG A 396 -10.61 -10.22 24.02
C ARG A 396 -10.46 -8.99 24.94
N THR A 397 -11.36 -8.03 24.81
CA THR A 397 -11.57 -6.96 25.80
C THR A 397 -12.23 -7.50 27.07
N PRO A 398 -12.23 -6.79 28.23
CA PRO A 398 -11.41 -5.66 28.72
C PRO A 398 -10.86 -5.89 30.17
N PRO A 399 -10.23 -4.89 30.84
CA PRO A 399 -10.97 -4.25 31.94
C PRO A 399 -10.78 -2.72 32.11
N ILE A 400 -11.91 -2.10 32.44
CA ILE A 400 -12.15 -1.01 33.40
C ILE A 400 -11.45 0.34 33.16
N ALA A 401 -12.22 1.27 32.60
CA ALA A 401 -12.01 2.69 32.77
C ALA A 401 -12.17 3.07 34.25
N SER A 402 -11.09 3.55 34.87
CA SER A 402 -11.17 4.34 36.09
C SER A 402 -11.83 5.68 35.76
N ARG A 403 -13.12 5.79 36.08
CA ARG A 403 -13.81 7.09 36.16
C ARG A 403 -13.27 7.84 37.37
N ASN A 404 -12.43 8.83 37.13
CA ASN A 404 -12.31 9.98 38.01
C ASN A 404 -13.66 10.72 37.99
N ILE A 405 -14.44 10.55 39.06
CA ILE A 405 -15.51 11.48 39.41
C ILE A 405 -15.02 12.27 40.62
N LYS A 406 -14.85 13.57 40.41
CA LYS A 406 -14.74 14.59 41.46
C LYS A 406 -16.01 14.54 42.32
N ARG A 407 -15.87 14.31 43.63
CA ARG A 407 -16.25 15.23 44.71
C ARG A 407 -15.87 14.64 46.05
#